data_AF-A0A924X4H5-F1
#
_entry.id   AF-A0A924X4H5-F1
#
_cell.length_a   1.000
_cell.length_b   1.000
_cell.length_c   1.000
_cell.angle_alpha   90.00
_cell.angle_beta   90.00
_cell.angle_gamma   90.00
#
_symmetry.space_group_name_H-M   'P 1'
#
loop_
_entity.id
_entity.type
_entity.pdbx_description
1 polymer ?
#
loop_
_entity_poly.entity_id
_entity_poly.type
_entity_poly.pdbx_seq_one_letter_code
_entity_poly.pdbx_strand_id
1 'polypeptide(L)'
;MIVELLGLAATVAAAGIGYFQSRRFVRGRLRFVDAAQAPVAPWVSGVAASAVALPVVAMLPVVGLGTALIFGASVGIGVAQGKRDVRRLNA
;
A
#
# COMPACT_ATOMS: atom_id res chain seq x y z
N MET A 1 -1.68 -4.27 26.85
CA MET A 1 -2.99 -3.61 26.68
C MET A 1 -2.90 -2.28 25.92
N ILE A 2 -2.49 -1.15 26.54
CA ILE A 2 -2.49 0.16 25.84
C ILE A 2 -1.51 0.21 24.65
N VAL A 3 -0.30 -0.30 24.81
CA VAL A 3 0.73 -0.29 23.75
C VAL A 3 0.30 -1.12 22.53
N GLU A 4 -0.34 -2.27 22.75
CA GLU A 4 -0.85 -3.12 21.67
C GLU A 4 -2.01 -2.45 20.91
N LEU A 5 -2.90 -1.75 21.62
CA LEU A 5 -3.97 -0.97 21.00
C LEU A 5 -3.41 0.14 20.10
N LEU A 6 -2.35 0.82 20.54
CA LEU A 6 -1.66 1.84 19.77
C LEU A 6 -0.99 1.25 18.52
N GLY A 7 -0.37 0.07 18.64
CA GLY A 7 0.22 -0.64 17.50
C GLY A 7 -0.80 -1.08 16.46
N LEU A 8 -1.96 -1.54 16.93
CA LEU A 8 -3.07 -1.92 16.06
C LEU A 8 -3.66 -0.69 15.36
N ALA A 9 -3.89 0.40 16.10
CA ALA A 9 -4.35 1.66 15.52
C ALA A 9 -3.36 2.22 14.49
N ALA A 10 -2.07 2.21 14.79
CA ALA A 10 -1.01 2.63 13.87
C ALA A 10 -0.98 1.76 12.60
N THR A 11 -1.15 0.44 12.75
CA THR A 11 -1.22 -0.50 11.61
C THR A 11 -2.40 -0.19 10.71
N VAL A 12 -3.60 0.00 11.28
CA VAL A 12 -4.81 0.34 10.52
C VAL A 12 -4.66 1.69 9.82
N ALA A 13 -4.13 2.70 10.53
CA ALA A 13 -3.89 4.02 9.96
C ALA A 13 -2.89 3.98 8.80
N ALA A 14 -1.74 3.31 9.00
CA ALA A 14 -0.72 3.15 7.96
C ALA A 14 -1.28 2.40 6.74
N ALA A 15 -1.99 1.28 6.96
CA ALA A 15 -2.58 0.50 5.89
C ALA A 15 -3.63 1.31 5.10
N GLY A 16 -4.49 2.05 5.80
CA GLY A 16 -5.50 2.92 5.21
C GLY A 16 -4.88 4.04 4.37
N ILE A 17 -3.94 4.79 4.96
CA ILE A 17 -3.23 5.87 4.25
C ILE A 17 -2.48 5.32 3.04
N GLY A 18 -1.78 4.20 3.19
CA GLY A 18 -1.07 3.51 2.10
C GLY A 18 -2.01 3.13 0.96
N TYR A 19 -3.17 2.57 1.27
CA TYR A 19 -4.19 2.23 0.27
C TYR A 19 -4.70 3.46 -0.49
N PHE A 20 -5.13 4.51 0.22
CA PHE A 20 -5.70 5.70 -0.41
C PHE A 20 -4.67 6.48 -1.23
N GLN A 21 -3.44 6.65 -0.73
CA GLN A 21 -2.37 7.30 -1.48
C GLN A 21 -2.00 6.50 -2.73
N SER A 22 -1.82 5.19 -2.61
CA SER A 22 -1.45 4.33 -3.74
C SER A 22 -2.51 4.38 -4.85
N ARG A 23 -3.79 4.29 -4.47
CA ARG A 23 -4.91 4.41 -5.42
C ARG A 23 -4.92 5.76 -6.12
N ARG A 24 -4.80 6.86 -5.37
CA ARG A 24 -4.81 8.23 -5.91
C ARG A 24 -3.60 8.49 -6.80
N PHE A 25 -2.42 7.99 -6.41
CA PHE A 25 -1.19 8.15 -7.16
C PHE A 25 -1.26 7.41 -8.50
N VAL A 26 -1.74 6.16 -8.51
CA VAL A 26 -1.90 5.41 -9.75
C VAL A 26 -2.91 6.09 -10.68
N ARG A 27 -4.05 6.51 -10.14
CA ARG A 27 -5.12 7.14 -10.93
C ARG A 27 -4.74 8.53 -11.47
N GLY A 28 -4.03 9.33 -10.68
CA GLY A 28 -3.70 10.71 -11.02
C GLY A 28 -2.37 10.88 -11.75
N ARG A 29 -1.32 10.17 -11.34
CA ARG A 29 0.06 10.35 -11.83
C ARG A 29 0.50 9.24 -12.77
N LEU A 30 0.16 7.98 -12.50
CA LEU A 30 0.63 6.83 -13.30
C LEU A 30 -0.37 6.36 -14.37
N ARG A 31 -1.43 7.13 -14.65
CA ARG A 31 -2.43 6.77 -15.67
C ARG A 31 -1.85 6.64 -17.09
N PHE A 32 -0.73 7.30 -17.36
CA PHE A 32 -0.05 7.31 -18.66
C PHE A 32 1.20 6.40 -18.69
N VAL A 33 1.46 5.66 -17.61
CA VAL A 33 2.66 4.81 -17.50
C VAL A 33 2.25 3.36 -17.68
N ASP A 34 2.68 2.74 -18.79
CA ASP A 34 2.35 1.36 -19.13
C ASP A 34 2.80 0.35 -18.06
N ALA A 35 3.98 0.59 -17.47
CA ALA A 35 4.50 -0.24 -16.38
C ALA A 35 3.57 -0.28 -15.16
N ALA A 36 2.82 0.80 -14.88
CA ALA A 36 1.86 0.85 -13.79
C ALA A 36 0.50 0.20 -14.15
N GLN A 37 0.18 0.10 -15.45
CA GLN A 37 -1.01 -0.56 -15.95
C GLN A 37 -0.82 -2.08 -16.11
N ALA A 38 0.43 -2.56 -16.06
CA ALA A 38 0.77 -3.97 -16.17
C ALA A 38 0.01 -4.85 -15.14
N PRO A 39 -0.30 -6.12 -15.46
CA PRO A 39 -0.93 -7.06 -14.54
C PRO A 39 -0.07 -7.33 -13.30
N VAL A 40 1.26 -7.23 -13.43
CA VAL A 40 2.24 -7.45 -12.36
C VAL A 40 2.43 -6.25 -11.42
N ALA A 41 1.98 -5.05 -11.80
CA ALA A 41 2.21 -3.82 -11.03
C ALA A 41 1.72 -3.88 -9.56
N PRO A 42 0.56 -4.47 -9.24
CA PRO A 42 0.11 -4.61 -7.84
C PRO A 42 1.02 -5.49 -6.99
N TRP A 43 1.59 -6.55 -7.56
CA TRP A 43 2.49 -7.45 -6.86
C TRP A 43 3.84 -6.79 -6.60
N VAL A 44 4.43 -6.17 -7.63
CA VAL A 44 5.71 -5.46 -7.50
C VAL A 44 5.59 -4.32 -6.49
N SER A 45 4.52 -3.53 -6.55
CA SER A 45 4.29 -2.44 -5.60
C SER A 45 4.05 -2.94 -4.18
N GLY A 46 3.31 -4.03 -3.99
CA GLY A 46 3.09 -4.62 -2.67
C GLY A 46 4.38 -5.17 -2.04
N VAL A 47 5.19 -5.91 -2.82
CA VAL A 47 6.48 -6.43 -2.35
C VAL A 47 7.46 -5.29 -2.06
N ALA A 48 7.54 -4.30 -2.95
CA ALA A 48 8.39 -3.12 -2.75
C ALA A 48 7.97 -2.32 -1.52
N ALA A 49 6.66 -2.10 -1.32
CA ALA A 49 6.13 -1.41 -0.16
C ALA A 49 6.42 -2.16 1.14
N SER A 50 6.25 -3.49 1.17
CA SER A 50 6.65 -4.33 2.30
C SER A 50 8.15 -4.20 2.61
N ALA A 51 9.00 -4.28 1.58
CA ALA A 51 10.44 -4.17 1.74
C ALA A 51 10.87 -2.80 2.31
N VAL A 52 10.22 -1.71 1.88
CA VAL A 52 10.43 -0.37 2.44
C VAL A 52 9.85 -0.23 3.85
N ALA A 53 8.76 -0.93 4.16
CA ALA A 53 8.17 -0.92 5.50
C ALA A 53 9.03 -1.65 6.54
N LEU A 54 9.83 -2.65 6.15
CA LEU A 54 10.70 -3.39 7.07
C LEU A 54 11.63 -2.50 7.92
N PRO A 55 12.46 -1.59 7.36
CA PRO A 55 13.30 -0.70 8.16
C PRO A 55 12.49 0.27 9.04
N VAL A 56 11.30 0.68 8.59
CA VAL A 56 10.43 1.59 9.36
C VAL A 56 9.85 0.86 10.58
N VAL A 57 9.37 -0.36 10.38
CA VAL A 57 8.81 -1.18 11.45
C VAL A 57 9.90 -1.64 12.42
N ALA A 58 11.11 -1.92 11.96
CA ALA A 58 12.25 -2.25 12.83
C ALA A 58 12.62 -1.11 13.81
N MET A 59 12.31 0.14 13.46
CA MET A 59 12.51 1.32 14.32
C MET A 59 11.37 1.55 15.32
N LEU A 60 10.18 0.98 15.07
CA LEU A 60 9.01 1.16 15.94
C LEU A 60 8.78 -0.10 16.79
N PRO A 61 9.09 -0.09 18.10
CA PRO A 61 8.87 -1.26 18.97
C PRO A 61 7.38 -1.62 19.18
N VAL A 62 6.47 -0.81 18.64
CA VAL A 62 5.01 -0.93 18.78
C VAL A 62 4.38 -1.72 17.62
N VAL A 63 5.08 -1.86 16.48
CA VAL A 63 4.59 -2.56 15.28
C VAL A 63 5.61 -3.58 14.79
N GLY A 64 5.14 -4.65 14.14
CA GLY A 64 5.98 -5.80 13.78
C GLY A 64 5.81 -6.26 12.33
N LEU A 65 6.41 -7.40 11.99
CA LEU A 65 6.37 -7.99 10.64
C LEU A 65 4.96 -8.05 10.03
N GLY A 66 3.94 -8.38 10.84
CA GLY A 66 2.55 -8.39 10.40
C GLY A 66 2.09 -7.05 9.84
N THR A 67 2.49 -5.93 10.46
CA THR A 67 2.18 -4.58 9.99
C THR A 67 2.83 -4.28 8.65
N ALA A 68 4.10 -4.68 8.45
CA ALA A 68 4.79 -4.49 7.17
C ALA A 68 4.08 -5.25 6.03
N LEU A 69 3.65 -6.49 6.29
CA LEU A 69 2.92 -7.30 5.33
C LEU A 69 1.52 -6.73 5.04
N ILE A 70 0.78 -6.32 6.08
CA ILE A 70 -0.54 -5.69 5.93
C ILE A 70 -0.42 -4.38 5.15
N PHE A 71 0.60 -3.58 5.43
CA PHE A 71 0.87 -2.34 4.71
C PHE A 71 1.21 -2.58 3.23
N GLY A 72 2.10 -3.53 2.93
CA GLY A 72 2.41 -3.86 1.54
C GLY A 72 1.21 -4.43 0.79
N ALA A 73 0.41 -5.28 1.44
CA ALA A 73 -0.84 -5.77 0.87
C ALA A 73 -1.83 -4.62 0.61
N SER A 74 -1.99 -3.67 1.54
CA SER A 74 -2.91 -2.54 1.36
C SER A 74 -2.47 -1.63 0.20
N VAL A 75 -1.16 -1.40 0.05
CA VAL A 75 -0.58 -0.65 -1.08
C VAL A 75 -0.84 -1.37 -2.40
N GLY A 76 -0.53 -2.67 -2.47
CA GLY A 76 -0.77 -3.48 -3.67
C GLY A 76 -2.25 -3.49 -4.10
N ILE A 77 -3.17 -3.64 -3.13
CA ILE A 77 -4.62 -3.55 -3.38
C ILE A 77 -5.00 -2.14 -3.86
N GLY A 78 -4.43 -1.09 -3.27
CA GLY A 78 -4.65 0.30 -3.69
C GLY A 78 -4.21 0.56 -5.13
N VAL A 79 -3.06 0.02 -5.52
CA VAL A 79 -2.56 0.08 -6.91
C VAL A 79 -3.48 -0.66 -7.86
N ALA A 80 -3.91 -1.88 -7.50
CA ALA A 80 -4.84 -2.67 -8.32
C ALA A 80 -6.17 -1.95 -8.55
N GLN A 81 -6.73 -1.33 -7.51
CA GLN A 81 -7.97 -0.55 -7.62
C GLN A 81 -7.77 0.74 -8.41
N GLY A 82 -6.65 1.44 -8.22
CA GLY A 82 -6.30 2.64 -9.00
C GLY A 82 -6.22 2.35 -10.50
N LYS A 83 -5.63 1.22 -10.89
CA LYS A 83 -5.62 0.74 -12.28
C LYS A 83 -7.04 0.49 -12.80
N ARG A 84 -7.86 -0.21 -12.03
CA ARG A 84 -9.26 -0.50 -12.42
C ARG A 84 -10.07 0.79 -12.63
N ASP A 85 -9.87 1.79 -11.77
CA ASP A 85 -10.51 3.09 -11.93
C ASP A 85 -10.11 3.80 -13.23
N VAL A 86 -8.81 3.82 -13.56
CA VAL A 86 -8.31 4.40 -14.83
C VAL A 86 -8.92 3.70 -16.03
N ARG A 87 -8.94 2.37 -16.02
CA ARG A 87 -9.54 1.58 -17.10
C ARG A 87 -11.04 1.85 -17.28
N ARG A 88 -11.77 2.07 -16.18
CA ARG A 88 -13.21 2.43 -16.22
C ARG A 88 -13.48 3.84 -16.74
N LEU A 89 -12.55 4.78 -16.57
CA LEU A 89 -12.68 6.15 -17.07
C LEU A 89 -12.40 6.26 -18.58
N ASN A 90 -11.64 5.31 -19.13
CA ASN A 90 -11.25 5.28 -20.53
C ASN A 90 -12.09 4.29 -21.38
N ALA A 91 -13.05 3.59 -20.76
CA ALA A 91 -13.98 2.68 -21.41
C ALA A 91 -15.31 3.38 -21.65
#